data_AF-A0A7V9STY2-F1
#
_entry.id   AF-A0A7V9STY2-F1
#
_cell.length_a   1.000
_cell.length_b   1.000
_cell.length_c   1.000
_cell.angle_alpha   90.00
_cell.angle_beta   90.00
_cell.angle_gamma   90.00
#
_symmetry.space_group_name_H-M   'P 1'
#
loop_
_entity.id
_entity.type
_entity.pdbx_description
1 polymer ?
#
loop_
_entity_poly.entity_id
_entity_poly.type
_entity_poly.pdbx_seq_one_letter_code
_entity_poly.pdbx_strand_id
1 'polypeptide(L)'
;MSEQKIYYRKVRDLGGIFTATFAFIKQNFKPFFGGLLFLAGPFIIVGSAISAYMMGSSMTFTKMVRNLESFYGKLLVSYFFSMIFIFIGITIYNVILNKNLIENEKLKDDEPLTINHSLTGFFSDFWRVFGNTLLFVLVSVVAVAVIALVFGGIFSLTGGSNGSGGAIALIVLMVILLFVAILIFGPILSFIPLAALFVCQRDRIGIFSAIRKVFYYLKGNFWTTWVVSFVAFICYSIMGFIVQLPVLIITLITTFSRAKSTIGFGEADETTPLLLVTAIIISSLLSYGVLSVYYLMSIYQYTNLEEKKEGSSIIEKINQIQ
;
A
#
# COMPACT_ATOMS: atom_id res chain seq x y z
N MET A 1 5.02 2.79 35.24
CA MET A 1 5.29 4.02 34.47
C MET A 1 4.24 4.08 33.39
N SER A 2 3.33 5.05 33.42
CA SER A 2 2.39 5.30 32.33
C SER A 2 3.20 5.64 31.07
N GLU A 3 3.01 4.88 29.98
CA GLU A 3 3.68 5.19 28.71
C GLU A 3 3.19 6.55 28.22
N GLN A 4 4.11 7.49 28.00
CA GLN A 4 3.78 8.84 27.53
C GLN A 4 3.10 8.77 26.16
N LYS A 5 1.94 9.42 26.04
CA LYS A 5 1.11 9.41 24.84
C LYS A 5 1.82 10.00 23.61
N ILE A 6 1.63 9.37 22.46
CA ILE A 6 2.28 9.75 21.20
C ILE A 6 1.32 10.58 20.34
N TYR A 7 1.61 11.88 20.21
CA TYR A 7 0.87 12.80 19.34
C TYR A 7 1.43 12.80 17.93
N TYR A 8 0.58 12.80 16.90
CA TYR A 8 1.09 12.92 15.53
C TYR A 8 1.58 14.34 15.21
N ARG A 9 0.99 15.37 15.82
CA ARG A 9 1.41 16.78 15.74
C ARG A 9 2.61 17.09 16.63
N LYS A 10 3.79 16.58 16.25
CA LYS A 10 5.04 16.92 16.93
C LYS A 10 6.20 16.90 15.96
N VAL A 11 7.03 17.94 16.04
CA VAL A 11 8.29 18.04 15.28
C VAL A 11 9.26 16.96 15.75
N ARG A 12 9.79 16.20 14.78
CA ARG A 12 10.68 15.05 14.99
C ARG A 12 11.81 15.05 13.96
N ASP A 13 12.93 14.48 14.37
CA ASP A 13 13.98 14.04 13.46
C ASP A 13 13.61 12.67 12.84
N LEU A 14 14.46 12.16 11.94
CA LEU A 14 14.21 10.88 11.28
C LEU A 14 14.09 9.75 12.31
N GLY A 15 15.03 9.64 13.26
CA GLY A 15 15.00 8.61 14.30
C GLY A 15 13.75 8.71 15.18
N GLY A 16 13.30 9.92 15.48
CA GLY A 16 12.06 10.19 16.21
C GLY A 16 10.80 9.74 15.46
N ILE A 17 10.74 9.88 14.13
CA ILE A 17 9.62 9.38 13.31
C ILE A 17 9.51 7.86 13.39
N PHE A 18 10.63 7.15 13.30
CA PHE A 18 10.67 5.69 13.39
C PHE A 18 10.29 5.23 14.79
N THR A 19 10.89 5.83 15.81
CA THR A 19 10.61 5.53 17.22
C THR A 19 9.14 5.76 17.55
N ALA A 20 8.57 6.89 17.11
CA ALA A 20 7.15 7.19 17.31
C ALA A 20 6.22 6.20 16.61
N THR A 21 6.58 5.76 15.39
CA THR A 21 5.83 4.73 14.67
C THR A 21 5.74 3.44 15.46
N PHE A 22 6.88 2.85 15.82
CA PHE A 22 6.89 1.58 16.53
C PHE A 22 6.29 1.69 17.92
N ALA A 23 6.55 2.79 18.64
CA ALA A 23 5.98 3.01 19.95
C ALA A 23 4.45 3.19 19.88
N PHE A 24 3.92 3.88 18.86
CA PHE A 24 2.47 4.02 18.68
C PHE A 24 1.79 2.68 18.40
N ILE A 25 2.37 1.87 17.50
CA ILE A 25 1.87 0.53 17.18
C ILE A 25 1.89 -0.35 18.44
N LYS A 26 2.98 -0.28 19.24
CA LYS A 26 3.13 -1.06 20.47
C LYS A 26 2.11 -0.65 21.53
N GLN A 27 1.96 0.65 21.77
CA GLN A 27 1.03 1.20 22.77
C GLN A 27 -0.43 0.88 22.42
N ASN A 28 -0.77 0.93 21.12
CA ASN A 28 -2.13 0.78 20.63
C ASN A 28 -2.38 -0.55 19.89
N PHE A 29 -1.61 -1.60 20.17
CA PHE A 29 -1.63 -2.84 19.38
C PHE A 29 -3.04 -3.46 19.24
N LYS A 30 -3.78 -3.56 20.35
CA LYS A 30 -5.14 -4.13 20.38
C LYS A 30 -6.15 -3.35 19.53
N PRO A 31 -6.40 -2.05 19.78
CA PRO A 31 -7.34 -1.29 18.96
C PRO A 31 -6.88 -1.19 17.50
N PHE A 32 -5.56 -1.11 17.27
CA PHE A 32 -4.98 -0.99 15.94
C PHE A 32 -5.17 -2.26 15.10
N PHE A 33 -4.59 -3.38 15.53
CA PHE A 33 -4.68 -4.64 14.79
C PHE A 33 -6.03 -5.34 14.96
N GLY A 34 -6.69 -5.17 16.11
CA GLY A 34 -8.02 -5.73 16.36
C GLY A 34 -9.08 -5.12 15.45
N GLY A 35 -9.14 -3.78 15.34
CA GLY A 35 -10.05 -3.12 14.41
C GLY A 35 -9.76 -3.47 12.95
N LEU A 36 -8.48 -3.48 12.58
CA LEU A 36 -8.00 -3.82 11.24
C LEU A 36 -8.37 -5.26 10.84
N LEU A 37 -8.08 -6.23 11.70
CA LEU A 37 -8.35 -7.64 11.42
C LEU A 37 -9.85 -7.94 11.43
N PHE A 38 -10.62 -7.29 12.31
CA PHE A 38 -12.06 -7.49 12.39
C PHE A 38 -12.81 -6.94 11.17
N LEU A 39 -12.46 -5.73 10.71
CA LEU A 39 -13.17 -5.07 9.61
C LEU A 39 -12.54 -5.33 8.24
N ALA A 40 -11.22 -5.17 8.10
CA ALA A 40 -10.54 -5.36 6.81
C ALA A 40 -10.22 -6.84 6.54
N GLY A 41 -10.00 -7.63 7.60
CA GLY A 41 -9.59 -9.03 7.49
C GLY A 41 -10.50 -9.89 6.62
N PRO A 42 -11.85 -9.88 6.78
CA PRO A 42 -12.74 -10.66 5.93
C PRO A 42 -12.57 -10.38 4.43
N PHE A 43 -12.44 -9.10 4.06
CA PHE A 43 -12.26 -8.71 2.65
C PHE A 43 -10.88 -9.12 2.12
N ILE A 44 -9.84 -8.98 2.94
CA ILE A 44 -8.49 -9.42 2.59
C ILE A 44 -8.43 -10.94 2.42
N ILE A 45 -9.09 -11.70 3.30
CA ILE A 45 -9.15 -13.17 3.23
C ILE A 45 -9.86 -13.59 1.95
N VAL A 46 -11.02 -13.03 1.65
CA VAL A 46 -11.76 -13.39 0.42
C VAL A 46 -10.94 -13.00 -0.82
N GLY A 47 -10.40 -11.79 -0.87
CA GLY A 47 -9.59 -11.32 -1.99
C GLY A 47 -8.35 -12.19 -2.24
N SER A 48 -7.63 -12.55 -1.17
CA SER A 48 -6.43 -13.39 -1.24
C SER A 48 -6.74 -14.86 -1.50
N ALA A 49 -7.86 -15.40 -1.02
CA ALA A 49 -8.32 -16.75 -1.34
C ALA A 49 -8.63 -16.90 -2.84
N ILE A 50 -9.28 -15.89 -3.44
CA ILE A 50 -9.52 -15.84 -4.89
C ILE A 50 -8.18 -15.82 -5.64
N SER A 51 -7.23 -14.97 -5.22
CA SER A 51 -5.89 -14.91 -5.84
C SER A 51 -5.12 -16.23 -5.70
N ALA A 52 -5.20 -16.88 -4.53
CA ALA A 52 -4.51 -18.14 -4.26
C ALA A 52 -5.03 -19.27 -5.14
N TYR A 53 -6.36 -19.40 -5.26
CA TYR A 53 -7.01 -20.36 -6.15
C TYR A 53 -6.55 -20.15 -7.61
N MET A 54 -6.47 -18.90 -8.06
CA MET A 54 -5.97 -18.55 -9.40
C MET A 54 -4.51 -18.92 -9.63
N MET A 55 -3.65 -18.71 -8.63
CA MET A 55 -2.22 -19.01 -8.78
C MET A 55 -1.99 -20.50 -9.06
N GLY A 56 -2.75 -21.40 -8.42
CA GLY A 56 -2.60 -22.82 -8.71
C GLY A 56 -3.39 -23.33 -9.91
N SER A 57 -4.47 -22.67 -10.34
CA SER A 57 -5.19 -23.03 -11.58
C SER A 57 -4.45 -22.58 -12.84
N SER A 58 -3.64 -21.52 -12.76
CA SER A 58 -2.88 -20.96 -13.89
C SER A 58 -1.64 -21.77 -14.27
N MET A 59 -1.19 -22.70 -13.41
CA MET A 59 0.01 -23.51 -13.65
C MET A 59 -0.15 -24.57 -14.76
N THR A 60 -1.36 -24.80 -15.27
CA THR A 60 -1.58 -25.79 -16.33
C THR A 60 -1.46 -25.16 -17.72
N PHE A 61 -0.23 -25.09 -18.24
CA PHE A 61 0.09 -24.66 -19.62
C PHE A 61 -0.83 -25.32 -20.67
N THR A 62 -1.19 -26.59 -20.45
CA THR A 62 -2.05 -27.40 -21.33
C THR A 62 -3.47 -26.84 -21.50
N LYS A 63 -4.05 -26.20 -20.46
CA LYS A 63 -5.40 -25.60 -20.54
C LYS A 63 -5.38 -24.24 -21.23
N MET A 64 -4.31 -23.48 -21.05
CA MET A 64 -4.07 -22.23 -21.76
C MET A 64 -4.04 -22.45 -23.28
N VAL A 65 -3.38 -23.52 -23.75
CA VAL A 65 -3.23 -23.81 -25.19
C VAL A 65 -4.51 -24.37 -25.83
N ARG A 66 -5.31 -25.18 -25.11
CA ARG A 66 -6.49 -25.85 -25.71
C ARG A 66 -7.76 -24.98 -25.75
N ASN A 67 -7.91 -23.97 -24.89
CA ASN A 67 -9.14 -23.16 -24.78
C ASN A 67 -8.84 -21.72 -24.32
N LEU A 68 -8.04 -20.97 -25.10
CA LEU A 68 -7.55 -19.63 -24.76
C LEU A 68 -8.67 -18.68 -24.28
N GLU A 69 -9.71 -18.45 -25.10
CA GLU A 69 -10.72 -17.43 -24.79
C GLU A 69 -11.45 -17.69 -23.47
N SER A 70 -11.90 -18.93 -23.24
CA SER A 70 -12.61 -19.29 -21.99
C SER A 70 -11.70 -19.21 -20.76
N PHE A 71 -10.39 -19.46 -20.94
CA PHE A 71 -9.40 -19.35 -19.89
C PHE A 71 -9.15 -17.88 -19.52
N TYR A 72 -8.88 -17.02 -20.51
CA TYR A 72 -8.67 -15.58 -20.28
C TYR A 72 -9.92 -14.90 -19.71
N GLY A 73 -11.13 -15.24 -20.19
CA GLY A 73 -12.36 -14.69 -19.66
C GLY A 73 -12.57 -15.01 -18.18
N LYS A 74 -12.38 -16.27 -17.77
CA LYS A 74 -12.47 -16.68 -16.35
C LYS A 74 -11.39 -16.02 -15.49
N LEU A 75 -10.18 -15.92 -16.02
CA LEU A 75 -9.06 -15.28 -15.34
C LEU A 75 -9.38 -13.80 -15.09
N LEU A 76 -9.78 -13.05 -16.11
CA LEU A 76 -10.11 -11.62 -15.98
C LEU A 76 -11.22 -11.37 -14.95
N VAL A 77 -12.31 -12.13 -15.02
CA VAL A 77 -13.43 -12.01 -14.07
C VAL A 77 -12.96 -12.28 -12.64
N SER A 78 -12.16 -13.32 -12.42
CA SER A 78 -11.64 -13.66 -11.09
C SER A 78 -10.70 -12.58 -10.54
N TYR A 79 -9.78 -12.06 -11.36
CA TYR A 79 -8.89 -10.96 -10.96
C TYR A 79 -9.66 -9.68 -10.64
N PHE A 80 -10.71 -9.37 -11.41
CA PHE A 80 -11.57 -8.23 -11.16
C PHE A 80 -12.26 -8.32 -9.79
N PHE A 81 -12.84 -9.48 -9.45
CA PHE A 81 -13.43 -9.69 -8.12
C PHE A 81 -12.40 -9.62 -7.00
N SER A 82 -11.24 -10.28 -7.16
CA SER A 82 -10.15 -10.22 -6.19
C SER A 82 -9.69 -8.77 -5.94
N MET A 83 -9.53 -7.97 -7.01
CA MET A 83 -9.20 -6.55 -6.92
C MET A 83 -10.26 -5.75 -6.15
N ILE A 84 -11.56 -6.00 -6.37
CA ILE A 84 -12.62 -5.32 -5.62
C ILE A 84 -12.54 -5.62 -4.13
N PHE A 85 -12.41 -6.90 -3.74
CA PHE A 85 -12.32 -7.28 -2.34
C PHE A 85 -11.08 -6.69 -1.67
N ILE A 86 -9.92 -6.76 -2.34
CA ILE A 86 -8.68 -6.15 -1.86
C ILE A 86 -8.82 -4.62 -1.75
N PHE A 87 -9.46 -3.97 -2.72
CA PHE A 87 -9.68 -2.53 -2.74
C PHE A 87 -10.60 -2.06 -1.60
N ILE A 88 -11.66 -2.83 -1.30
CA ILE A 88 -12.49 -2.57 -0.12
C ILE A 88 -11.67 -2.75 1.15
N GLY A 89 -10.93 -3.87 1.27
CA GLY A 89 -10.07 -4.15 2.42
C GLY A 89 -9.05 -3.05 2.70
N ILE A 90 -8.33 -2.57 1.68
CA ILE A 90 -7.33 -1.49 1.84
C ILE A 90 -7.99 -0.14 2.18
N THR A 91 -9.21 0.11 1.71
CA THR A 91 -9.96 1.31 2.07
C THR A 91 -10.36 1.27 3.55
N ILE A 92 -10.93 0.16 4.01
CA ILE A 92 -11.28 -0.06 5.42
C ILE A 92 -10.05 0.11 6.31
N TYR A 93 -8.94 -0.51 5.89
CA TYR A 93 -7.65 -0.39 6.54
C TYR A 93 -7.20 1.06 6.72
N ASN A 94 -7.24 1.86 5.64
CA ASN A 94 -6.84 3.27 5.68
C ASN A 94 -7.72 4.07 6.64
N VAL A 95 -9.04 3.82 6.63
CA VAL A 95 -10.00 4.48 7.52
C VAL A 95 -9.63 4.22 8.99
N ILE A 96 -9.41 2.97 9.35
CA ILE A 96 -9.11 2.55 10.73
C ILE A 96 -7.79 3.15 11.19
N LEU A 97 -6.75 3.07 10.35
CA LEU A 97 -5.43 3.61 10.68
C LEU A 97 -5.50 5.11 10.95
N ASN A 98 -6.15 5.87 10.07
CA ASN A 98 -6.32 7.30 10.23
C ASN A 98 -7.19 7.67 11.44
N LYS A 99 -8.28 6.95 11.71
CA LYS A 99 -9.12 7.20 12.89
C LYS A 99 -8.39 6.94 14.18
N ASN A 100 -7.65 5.84 14.27
CA ASN A 100 -6.86 5.53 15.45
C ASN A 100 -5.87 6.67 15.77
N LEU A 101 -5.27 7.33 14.78
CA LEU A 101 -4.42 8.49 15.01
C LEU A 101 -5.18 9.76 15.42
N ILE A 102 -6.28 10.05 14.73
CA ILE A 102 -7.09 11.25 14.98
C ILE A 102 -7.78 11.18 16.35
N GLU A 103 -8.31 10.02 16.71
CA GLU A 103 -8.98 9.79 17.99
C GLU A 103 -7.98 9.69 19.13
N ASN A 104 -6.81 9.05 18.91
CA ASN A 104 -5.77 9.04 19.92
C ASN A 104 -5.40 10.47 20.33
N GLU A 105 -5.28 11.43 19.42
CA GLU A 105 -5.01 12.83 19.79
C GLU A 105 -6.15 13.50 20.60
N LYS A 106 -7.41 13.13 20.37
CA LYS A 106 -8.58 13.73 21.04
C LYS A 106 -8.85 13.20 22.44
N LEU A 107 -8.43 11.97 22.72
CA LEU A 107 -8.63 11.35 24.03
C LEU A 107 -7.80 12.08 25.10
N LYS A 108 -8.21 12.02 26.38
CA LYS A 108 -7.36 12.46 27.49
C LYS A 108 -6.14 11.54 27.61
N ASP A 109 -5.09 11.99 28.31
CA ASP A 109 -3.83 11.23 28.39
C ASP A 109 -3.95 9.88 29.10
N ASP A 110 -4.95 9.73 29.98
CA ASP A 110 -5.22 8.50 30.74
C ASP A 110 -6.30 7.59 30.12
N GLU A 111 -6.93 8.00 29.01
CA GLU A 111 -8.01 7.23 28.39
C GLU A 111 -7.47 6.30 27.28
N PRO A 112 -7.60 4.97 27.43
CA PRO A 112 -7.06 4.03 26.45
C PRO A 112 -7.90 4.04 25.16
N LEU A 113 -7.22 4.00 24.02
CA LEU A 113 -7.87 3.85 22.72
C LEU A 113 -8.61 2.50 22.67
N THR A 114 -9.92 2.55 22.42
CA THR A 114 -10.77 1.35 22.22
C THR A 114 -11.20 1.19 20.77
N ILE A 115 -11.49 -0.06 20.37
CA ILE A 115 -11.97 -0.40 19.02
C ILE A 115 -13.28 0.36 18.71
N ASN A 116 -14.11 0.62 19.71
CA ASN A 116 -15.39 1.30 19.54
C ASN A 116 -15.24 2.71 18.98
N HIS A 117 -14.19 3.46 19.36
CA HIS A 117 -13.99 4.79 18.78
C HIS A 117 -13.80 4.70 17.26
N SER A 118 -12.97 3.77 16.80
CA SER A 118 -12.73 3.57 15.36
C SER A 118 -13.98 3.16 14.57
N LEU A 119 -14.97 2.54 15.23
CA LEU A 119 -16.26 2.14 14.65
C LEU A 119 -17.29 3.28 14.58
N THR A 120 -17.20 4.30 15.45
CA THR A 120 -18.21 5.38 15.49
C THR A 120 -18.22 6.22 14.21
N GLY A 121 -19.31 6.21 13.45
CA GLY A 121 -19.37 6.95 12.17
C GLY A 121 -18.49 6.37 11.06
N PHE A 122 -18.03 5.13 11.21
CA PHE A 122 -17.14 4.43 10.26
C PHE A 122 -17.65 4.50 8.81
N PHE A 123 -18.93 4.26 8.56
CA PHE A 123 -19.47 4.24 7.19
C PHE A 123 -19.37 5.58 6.45
N SER A 124 -19.51 6.70 7.16
CA SER A 124 -19.36 8.04 6.57
C SER A 124 -17.90 8.29 6.16
N ASP A 125 -16.96 7.93 7.04
CA ASP A 125 -15.54 8.03 6.74
C ASP A 125 -15.13 7.05 5.64
N PHE A 126 -15.70 5.84 5.65
CA PHE A 126 -15.47 4.81 4.64
C PHE A 126 -15.86 5.31 3.25
N TRP A 127 -17.08 5.80 3.04
CA TRP A 127 -17.47 6.27 1.70
C TRP A 127 -16.62 7.42 1.20
N ARG A 128 -16.16 8.25 2.12
CA ARG A 128 -15.32 9.38 1.80
C ARG A 128 -13.90 8.96 1.41
N VAL A 129 -13.29 8.05 2.18
CA VAL A 129 -11.97 7.50 1.83
C VAL A 129 -12.08 6.63 0.58
N PHE A 130 -13.13 5.83 0.44
CA PHE A 130 -13.42 5.02 -0.73
C PHE A 130 -13.49 5.87 -2.00
N GLY A 131 -14.33 6.91 -2.01
CA GLY A 131 -14.48 7.80 -3.16
C GLY A 131 -13.18 8.52 -3.53
N ASN A 132 -12.43 9.01 -2.53
CA ASN A 132 -11.13 9.67 -2.78
C ASN A 132 -10.06 8.68 -3.25
N THR A 133 -10.02 7.46 -2.71
CA THR A 133 -9.07 6.42 -3.12
C THR A 133 -9.41 5.93 -4.53
N LEU A 134 -10.68 5.74 -4.83
CA LEU A 134 -11.14 5.32 -6.16
C LEU A 134 -10.81 6.38 -7.21
N LEU A 135 -11.10 7.65 -6.91
CA LEU A 135 -10.76 8.75 -7.78
C LEU A 135 -9.24 8.84 -8.01
N PHE A 136 -8.44 8.68 -6.96
CA PHE A 136 -6.98 8.66 -7.07
C PHE A 136 -6.48 7.51 -7.96
N VAL A 137 -7.02 6.30 -7.78
CA VAL A 137 -6.65 5.12 -8.59
C VAL A 137 -7.02 5.34 -10.05
N LEU A 138 -8.23 5.84 -10.34
CA LEU A 138 -8.65 6.11 -11.72
C LEU A 138 -7.75 7.13 -12.42
N VAL A 139 -7.43 8.24 -11.74
CA VAL A 139 -6.51 9.26 -12.26
C VAL A 139 -5.12 8.67 -12.48
N SER A 140 -4.64 7.83 -11.55
CA SER A 140 -3.34 7.18 -11.65
C SER A 140 -3.28 6.19 -12.81
N VAL A 141 -4.34 5.41 -13.04
CA VAL A 141 -4.45 4.48 -14.18
C VAL A 141 -4.43 5.24 -15.50
N VAL A 142 -5.18 6.34 -15.61
CA VAL A 142 -5.16 7.19 -16.81
C VAL A 142 -3.78 7.80 -17.03
N ALA A 143 -3.13 8.31 -15.98
CA ALA A 143 -1.79 8.87 -16.08
C ALA A 143 -0.77 7.84 -16.57
N VAL A 144 -0.79 6.62 -16.00
CA VAL A 144 0.09 5.52 -16.42
C VAL A 144 -0.20 5.08 -17.86
N ALA A 145 -1.48 5.00 -18.25
CA ALA A 145 -1.87 4.65 -19.62
C ALA A 145 -1.38 5.69 -20.63
N VAL A 146 -1.53 6.99 -20.34
CA VAL A 146 -1.02 8.07 -21.19
C VAL A 146 0.50 7.99 -21.33
N ILE A 147 1.22 7.79 -20.21
CA ILE A 147 2.68 7.62 -20.23
C ILE A 147 3.05 6.41 -21.09
N ALA A 148 2.41 5.26 -20.89
CA ALA A 148 2.66 4.05 -21.67
C ALA A 148 2.39 4.23 -23.17
N LEU A 149 1.34 4.97 -23.54
CA LEU A 149 1.04 5.29 -24.94
C LEU A 149 2.09 6.22 -25.56
N VAL A 150 2.57 7.21 -24.81
CA VAL A 150 3.67 8.09 -25.25
C VAL A 150 4.94 7.27 -25.47
N PHE A 151 5.32 6.40 -24.52
CA PHE A 151 6.48 5.53 -24.67
C PHE A 151 6.32 4.53 -25.83
N GLY A 152 5.16 3.92 -25.98
CA GLY A 152 4.86 3.00 -27.09
C GLY A 152 4.89 3.70 -28.45
N GLY A 153 4.39 4.94 -28.52
CA GLY A 153 4.46 5.77 -29.74
C GLY A 153 5.89 6.16 -30.10
N ILE A 154 6.72 6.52 -29.12
CA ILE A 154 8.14 6.79 -29.37
C ILE A 154 8.85 5.51 -29.84
N PHE A 155 8.59 4.38 -29.18
CA PHE A 155 9.17 3.08 -29.54
C PHE A 155 8.84 2.69 -30.99
N SER A 156 7.59 2.87 -31.42
CA SER A 156 7.19 2.56 -32.80
C SER A 156 7.83 3.48 -33.83
N LEU A 157 7.95 4.80 -33.53
CA LEU A 157 8.63 5.77 -34.40
C LEU A 157 10.13 5.48 -34.56
N THR A 158 10.76 4.88 -33.56
CA THR A 158 12.17 4.45 -33.64
C THR A 158 12.37 3.12 -34.39
N GLY A 159 11.34 2.56 -35.02
CA GLY A 159 11.42 1.30 -35.79
C GLY A 159 11.21 0.04 -34.96
N GLY A 160 10.78 0.19 -33.70
CA GLY A 160 10.46 -0.93 -32.80
C GLY A 160 11.59 -1.94 -32.67
N SER A 161 11.28 -3.23 -32.84
CA SER A 161 12.26 -4.33 -32.78
C SER A 161 13.22 -4.39 -33.97
N ASN A 162 12.93 -3.68 -35.06
CA ASN A 162 13.70 -3.72 -36.32
C ASN A 162 14.50 -2.43 -36.54
N GLY A 163 14.55 -1.56 -35.53
CA GLY A 163 15.25 -0.28 -35.60
C GLY A 163 16.76 -0.44 -35.83
N SER A 164 17.37 0.53 -36.50
CA SER A 164 18.82 0.60 -36.67
C SER A 164 19.53 0.71 -35.31
N GLY A 165 20.84 0.46 -35.24
CA GLY A 165 21.60 0.52 -33.98
C GLY A 165 21.43 1.85 -33.21
N GLY A 166 21.15 2.96 -33.91
CA GLY A 166 20.83 4.25 -33.29
C GLY A 166 19.48 4.29 -32.56
N ALA A 167 18.48 3.55 -33.03
CA ALA A 167 17.17 3.44 -32.38
C ALA A 167 17.24 2.67 -31.06
N ILE A 168 17.99 1.57 -31.03
CA ILE A 168 18.20 0.78 -29.82
C ILE A 168 18.91 1.62 -28.75
N ALA A 169 19.91 2.43 -29.14
CA ALA A 169 20.60 3.34 -28.23
C ALA A 169 19.66 4.38 -27.59
N LEU A 170 18.73 4.94 -28.35
CA LEU A 170 17.73 5.89 -27.83
C LEU A 170 16.75 5.24 -26.85
N ILE A 171 16.30 4.01 -27.13
CA ILE A 171 15.42 3.25 -26.23
C ILE A 171 16.13 2.95 -24.92
N VAL A 172 17.39 2.49 -24.97
CA VAL A 172 18.21 2.23 -23.78
C VAL A 172 18.38 3.51 -22.96
N LEU A 173 18.68 4.64 -23.61
CA LEU A 173 18.78 5.94 -22.94
C LEU A 173 17.46 6.33 -22.25
N MET A 174 16.31 6.13 -22.91
CA MET A 174 14.99 6.42 -22.33
C MET A 174 14.68 5.54 -21.11
N VAL A 175 15.01 4.24 -21.17
CA VAL A 175 14.84 3.33 -20.03
C VAL A 175 15.73 3.74 -18.86
N ILE A 176 16.98 4.14 -19.12
CA ILE A 176 17.88 4.66 -18.09
C ILE A 176 17.32 5.94 -17.47
N LEU A 177 16.83 6.89 -18.28
CA LEU A 177 16.24 8.13 -17.78
C LEU A 177 14.99 7.88 -16.95
N LEU A 178 14.12 6.96 -17.39
CA LEU A 178 12.96 6.52 -16.61
C LEU A 178 13.36 5.88 -15.29
N PHE A 179 14.37 5.01 -15.31
CA PHE A 179 14.86 4.35 -14.10
C PHE A 179 15.40 5.38 -13.09
N VAL A 180 16.21 6.34 -13.55
CA VAL A 180 16.70 7.45 -12.72
C VAL A 180 15.55 8.29 -12.19
N ALA A 181 14.54 8.60 -13.02
CA ALA A 181 13.36 9.33 -12.59
C ALA A 181 12.57 8.58 -11.51
N ILE A 182 12.38 7.26 -11.64
CA ILE A 182 11.72 6.44 -10.62
C ILE A 182 12.54 6.38 -9.34
N LEU A 183 13.86 6.35 -9.41
CA LEU A 183 14.72 6.32 -8.22
C LEU A 183 14.63 7.65 -7.44
N ILE A 184 14.60 8.78 -8.14
CA ILE A 184 14.50 10.11 -7.54
C ILE A 184 13.07 10.41 -7.08
N PHE A 185 12.05 10.16 -7.90
CA PHE A 185 10.67 10.56 -7.59
C PHE A 185 9.84 9.46 -6.93
N GLY A 186 10.18 8.19 -7.09
CA GLY A 186 9.42 7.03 -6.59
C GLY A 186 9.10 7.07 -5.10
N PRO A 187 10.09 7.29 -4.20
CA PRO A 187 9.83 7.38 -2.76
C PRO A 187 8.86 8.51 -2.38
N ILE A 188 8.88 9.61 -3.13
CA ILE A 188 8.00 10.75 -2.88
C ILE A 188 6.61 10.49 -3.45
N LEU A 189 6.53 9.90 -4.64
CA LEU A 189 5.27 9.53 -5.28
C LEU A 189 4.50 8.47 -4.47
N SER A 190 5.19 7.61 -3.71
CA SER A 190 4.54 6.67 -2.80
C SER A 190 4.14 7.31 -1.46
N PHE A 191 4.85 8.33 -1.00
CA PHE A 191 4.51 9.10 0.20
C PHE A 191 3.25 9.96 0.03
N ILE A 192 3.13 10.68 -1.11
CA ILE A 192 2.08 11.68 -1.33
C ILE A 192 0.67 11.10 -1.14
N PRO A 193 0.29 9.94 -1.72
CA PRO A 193 -1.07 9.41 -1.59
C PRO A 193 -1.39 9.00 -0.15
N LEU A 194 -0.42 8.44 0.58
CA LEU A 194 -0.61 8.02 1.97
C LEU A 194 -0.87 9.22 2.88
N ALA A 195 -0.04 10.27 2.76
CA ALA A 195 -0.24 11.51 3.48
C ALA A 195 -1.55 12.22 3.06
N ALA A 196 -1.86 12.22 1.76
CA ALA A 196 -3.06 12.88 1.24
C ALA A 196 -4.35 12.19 1.70
N LEU A 197 -4.39 10.85 1.79
CA LEU A 197 -5.56 10.12 2.30
C LEU A 197 -5.80 10.41 3.79
N PHE A 198 -4.73 10.51 4.58
CA PHE A 198 -4.84 10.96 5.98
C PHE A 198 -5.40 12.39 6.07
N VAL A 199 -4.86 13.33 5.29
CA VAL A 199 -5.32 14.73 5.25
C VAL A 199 -6.76 14.82 4.77
N CYS A 200 -7.16 14.03 3.77
CA CYS A 200 -8.56 13.92 3.36
C CYS A 200 -9.39 13.59 4.58
N GLN A 201 -9.11 12.49 5.26
CA GLN A 201 -9.92 12.04 6.37
C GLN A 201 -9.98 13.05 7.53
N ARG A 202 -8.82 13.60 7.92
CA ARG A 202 -8.68 14.56 9.01
C ARG A 202 -9.37 15.90 8.73
N ASP A 203 -9.08 16.52 7.59
CA ASP A 203 -9.48 17.91 7.30
C ASP A 203 -10.82 18.00 6.53
N ARG A 204 -11.45 16.85 6.26
CA ARG A 204 -12.69 16.76 5.49
C ARG A 204 -12.66 17.35 4.06
N ILE A 205 -11.48 17.44 3.43
CA ILE A 205 -11.27 17.92 2.05
C ILE A 205 -11.12 16.82 0.98
N GLY A 206 -11.35 17.12 -0.30
CA GLY A 206 -11.14 16.18 -1.41
C GLY A 206 -9.66 15.87 -1.70
N ILE A 207 -9.41 14.76 -2.40
CA ILE A 207 -8.05 14.24 -2.64
C ILE A 207 -7.11 15.20 -3.36
N PHE A 208 -7.59 15.95 -4.36
CA PHE A 208 -6.76 16.93 -5.06
C PHE A 208 -6.33 18.10 -4.17
N SER A 209 -7.24 18.57 -3.31
CA SER A 209 -6.93 19.62 -2.33
C SER A 209 -5.96 19.10 -1.27
N ALA A 210 -6.13 17.85 -0.82
CA ALA A 210 -5.22 17.20 0.10
C ALA A 210 -3.82 17.01 -0.51
N ILE A 211 -3.72 16.53 -1.75
CA ILE A 211 -2.45 16.40 -2.48
C ILE A 211 -1.77 17.77 -2.59
N ARG A 212 -2.51 18.84 -2.93
CA ARG A 212 -1.96 20.21 -3.00
C ARG A 212 -1.41 20.66 -1.64
N LYS A 213 -2.13 20.36 -0.56
CA LYS A 213 -1.70 20.66 0.82
C LYS A 213 -0.43 19.86 1.19
N VAL A 214 -0.36 18.57 0.86
CA VAL A 214 0.85 17.75 1.06
C VAL A 214 2.05 18.32 0.29
N PHE A 215 1.88 18.68 -0.99
CA PHE A 215 2.94 19.32 -1.78
C PHE A 215 3.37 20.66 -1.19
N TYR A 216 2.44 21.44 -0.63
CA TYR A 216 2.75 22.72 0.00
C TYR A 216 3.72 22.57 1.18
N TYR A 217 3.52 21.58 2.06
CA TYR A 217 4.47 21.35 3.17
C TYR A 217 5.76 20.66 2.71
N LEU A 218 5.69 19.83 1.68
CA LEU A 218 6.87 19.19 1.07
C LEU A 218 7.83 20.21 0.45
N LYS A 219 7.33 21.32 -0.10
CA LYS A 219 8.16 22.42 -0.63
C LYS A 219 9.13 22.92 0.45
N GLY A 220 10.42 22.86 0.14
CA GLY A 220 11.53 23.23 1.03
C GLY A 220 12.15 22.07 1.82
N ASN A 221 11.51 20.90 1.85
CA ASN A 221 11.98 19.71 2.59
C ASN A 221 11.99 18.44 1.70
N PHE A 222 12.23 18.60 0.40
CA PHE A 222 12.20 17.51 -0.57
C PHE A 222 13.15 16.36 -0.18
N TRP A 223 14.43 16.65 0.02
CA TRP A 223 15.44 15.63 0.32
C TRP A 223 15.22 14.95 1.66
N THR A 224 14.80 15.70 2.68
CA THR A 224 14.45 15.12 3.98
C THR A 224 13.29 14.14 3.85
N THR A 225 12.26 14.51 3.10
CA THR A 225 11.10 13.63 2.85
C THR A 225 11.50 12.42 2.02
N TRP A 226 12.33 12.63 0.99
CA TRP A 226 12.87 11.54 0.17
C TRP A 226 13.59 10.50 1.02
N VAL A 227 14.52 10.93 1.90
CA VAL A 227 15.27 10.03 2.77
C VAL A 227 14.34 9.30 3.72
N VAL A 228 13.42 9.99 4.39
CA VAL A 228 12.47 9.35 5.32
C VAL A 228 11.61 8.32 4.60
N SER A 229 11.04 8.67 3.45
CA SER A 229 10.21 7.77 2.65
C SER A 229 11.01 6.59 2.09
N PHE A 230 12.24 6.80 1.66
CA PHE A 230 13.11 5.74 1.14
C PHE A 230 13.50 4.75 2.25
N VAL A 231 13.90 5.23 3.42
CA VAL A 231 14.22 4.36 4.57
C VAL A 231 12.96 3.63 5.05
N ALA A 232 11.81 4.30 5.08
CA ALA A 232 10.53 3.67 5.42
C ALA A 232 10.16 2.57 4.41
N PHE A 233 10.42 2.80 3.12
CA PHE A 233 10.21 1.80 2.06
C PHE A 233 11.14 0.59 2.20
N ILE A 234 12.41 0.79 2.54
CA ILE A 234 13.34 -0.31 2.83
C ILE A 234 12.85 -1.12 4.04
N CYS A 235 12.45 -0.45 5.12
CA CYS A 235 11.91 -1.10 6.32
C CYS A 235 10.68 -1.95 5.98
N TYR A 236 9.73 -1.39 5.25
CA TYR A 236 8.56 -2.09 4.72
C TYR A 236 8.93 -3.29 3.86
N SER A 237 9.90 -3.14 2.95
CA SER A 237 10.32 -4.19 2.03
C SER A 237 10.97 -5.36 2.75
N ILE A 238 11.83 -5.11 3.73
CA ILE A 238 12.48 -6.16 4.54
C ILE A 238 11.42 -6.92 5.35
N MET A 239 10.54 -6.21 6.04
CA MET A 239 9.46 -6.83 6.82
C MET A 239 8.50 -7.62 5.91
N GLY A 240 8.15 -7.06 4.75
CA GLY A 240 7.28 -7.70 3.77
C GLY A 240 7.89 -8.95 3.16
N PHE A 241 9.19 -8.94 2.88
CA PHE A 241 9.91 -10.11 2.39
C PHE A 241 9.87 -11.25 3.40
N ILE A 242 10.14 -10.97 4.69
CA ILE A 242 10.07 -11.97 5.77
C ILE A 242 8.69 -12.61 5.82
N VAL A 243 7.62 -11.82 5.71
CA VAL A 243 6.23 -12.31 5.70
C VAL A 243 5.94 -13.18 4.47
N GLN A 244 6.54 -12.89 3.32
CA GLN A 244 6.31 -13.64 2.07
C GLN A 244 7.19 -14.89 1.93
N LEU A 245 8.26 -15.04 2.72
CA LEU A 245 9.16 -16.20 2.65
C LEU A 245 8.45 -17.56 2.67
N PRO A 246 7.45 -17.82 3.55
CA PRO A 246 6.74 -19.10 3.56
C PRO A 246 6.03 -19.38 2.24
N VAL A 247 5.37 -18.38 1.65
CA VAL A 247 4.68 -18.50 0.36
C VAL A 247 5.69 -18.79 -0.74
N LEU A 248 6.83 -18.10 -0.75
CA LEU A 248 7.90 -18.34 -1.73
C LEU A 248 8.39 -19.79 -1.66
N ILE A 249 8.69 -20.31 -0.47
CA ILE A 249 9.17 -21.68 -0.27
C ILE A 249 8.13 -22.71 -0.74
N ILE A 250 6.87 -22.58 -0.31
CA ILE A 250 5.80 -23.51 -0.69
C ILE A 250 5.54 -23.45 -2.21
N THR A 251 5.57 -22.26 -2.80
CA THR A 251 5.42 -22.09 -4.26
C THR A 251 6.55 -22.80 -5.00
N LEU A 252 7.80 -22.69 -4.56
CA LEU A 252 8.91 -23.41 -5.17
C LEU A 252 8.72 -24.93 -5.04
N ILE A 253 8.42 -25.45 -3.85
CA ILE A 253 8.21 -26.89 -3.62
C ILE A 253 7.09 -27.44 -4.50
N THR A 254 5.96 -26.74 -4.57
CA THR A 254 4.79 -27.17 -5.34
C THR A 254 5.04 -27.10 -6.84
N THR A 255 5.74 -26.05 -7.31
CA THR A 255 6.14 -25.92 -8.72
C THR A 255 7.12 -27.03 -9.12
N PHE A 256 8.16 -27.29 -8.32
CA PHE A 256 9.14 -28.34 -8.61
C PHE A 256 8.53 -29.75 -8.55
N SER A 257 7.65 -30.01 -7.58
CA SER A 257 6.93 -31.29 -7.48
C SER A 257 6.04 -31.54 -8.69
N ARG A 258 5.31 -30.51 -9.14
CA ARG A 258 4.45 -30.58 -10.34
C ARG A 258 5.27 -30.69 -11.63
N ALA A 259 6.40 -29.98 -11.73
CA ALA A 259 7.29 -30.10 -12.89
C ALA A 259 7.81 -31.54 -13.06
N LYS A 260 8.14 -32.23 -11.95
CA LYS A 260 8.52 -33.65 -11.99
C LYS A 260 7.37 -34.57 -12.40
N SER A 261 6.13 -34.30 -11.96
CA SER A 261 4.97 -35.11 -12.33
C SER A 261 4.51 -34.94 -13.79
N THR A 262 4.97 -33.88 -14.48
CA THR A 262 4.57 -33.56 -15.87
C THR A 262 5.45 -34.26 -16.93
N ILE A 263 6.50 -34.99 -16.54
CA ILE A 263 7.35 -35.79 -17.46
C ILE A 263 6.63 -37.08 -17.91
N GLY A 264 5.53 -37.45 -17.25
CA GLY A 264 4.58 -38.47 -17.72
C GLY A 264 3.23 -37.83 -18.01
N PHE A 265 2.49 -38.38 -18.97
CA PHE A 265 1.11 -38.01 -19.34
C PHE A 265 0.07 -38.27 -18.21
N GLY A 266 0.36 -37.89 -16.96
CA GLY A 266 -0.57 -37.93 -15.84
C GLY A 266 -1.33 -36.61 -15.72
N GLU A 267 -2.62 -36.69 -15.40
CA GLU A 267 -3.42 -35.54 -14.98
C GLU A 267 -2.67 -34.79 -13.87
N ALA A 268 -2.28 -33.54 -14.15
CA ALA A 268 -1.72 -32.68 -13.13
C ALA A 268 -2.78 -32.52 -12.03
N ASP A 269 -2.45 -32.86 -10.79
CA ASP A 269 -3.31 -32.60 -9.63
C ASP A 269 -3.68 -31.10 -9.61
N GLU A 270 -4.92 -30.82 -10.02
CA GLU A 270 -5.43 -29.47 -10.26
C GLU A 270 -5.72 -28.75 -8.95
N THR A 271 -5.69 -29.47 -7.83
CA THR A 271 -5.96 -28.88 -6.54
C THR A 271 -4.76 -28.02 -6.13
N THR A 272 -4.99 -26.70 -5.99
CA THR A 272 -4.11 -25.85 -5.20
C THR A 272 -3.93 -26.53 -3.84
N PRO A 273 -2.70 -26.87 -3.43
CA PRO A 273 -2.48 -27.47 -2.12
C PRO A 273 -3.10 -26.56 -1.07
N LEU A 274 -3.94 -27.10 -0.20
CA LEU A 274 -4.60 -26.33 0.86
C LEU A 274 -3.56 -25.52 1.67
N LEU A 275 -2.37 -26.09 1.86
CA LEU A 275 -1.22 -25.45 2.48
C LEU A 275 -0.76 -24.16 1.78
N LEU A 276 -0.79 -24.11 0.44
CA LEU A 276 -0.43 -22.91 -0.32
C LEU A 276 -1.49 -21.82 -0.15
N VAL A 277 -2.77 -22.20 -0.20
CA VAL A 277 -3.89 -21.27 -0.02
C VAL A 277 -3.85 -20.65 1.37
N THR A 278 -3.70 -21.46 2.41
CA THR A 278 -3.62 -20.98 3.79
C THR A 278 -2.39 -20.10 4.01
N ALA A 279 -1.23 -20.47 3.45
CA ALA A 279 -0.02 -19.65 3.53
C ALA A 279 -0.18 -18.28 2.86
N ILE A 280 -0.84 -18.21 1.68
CA ILE A 280 -1.10 -16.94 0.98
C ILE A 280 -2.04 -16.06 1.80
N ILE A 281 -3.12 -16.62 2.35
CA ILE A 281 -4.08 -15.85 3.16
C ILE A 281 -3.40 -15.28 4.41
N ILE A 282 -2.66 -16.11 5.15
CA ILE A 282 -1.93 -15.70 6.36
C ILE A 282 -0.91 -14.62 6.02
N SER A 283 -0.10 -14.83 4.99
CA SER A 283 0.95 -13.89 4.59
C SER A 283 0.36 -12.57 4.08
N SER A 284 -0.79 -12.62 3.40
CA SER A 284 -1.52 -11.42 2.97
C SER A 284 -1.98 -10.60 4.16
N LEU A 285 -2.63 -11.22 5.15
CA LEU A 285 -3.08 -10.53 6.37
C LEU A 285 -1.90 -9.88 7.13
N LEU A 286 -0.80 -10.62 7.31
CA LEU A 286 0.41 -10.10 7.94
C LEU A 286 1.04 -8.95 7.14
N SER A 287 0.98 -8.99 5.80
CA SER A 287 1.52 -7.95 4.92
C SER A 287 0.80 -6.61 5.10
N TYR A 288 -0.52 -6.60 5.33
CA TYR A 288 -1.24 -5.36 5.68
C TYR A 288 -0.82 -4.82 7.04
N GLY A 289 -0.49 -5.72 7.98
CA GLY A 289 0.12 -5.32 9.24
C GLY A 289 1.46 -4.61 9.03
N VAL A 290 2.32 -5.16 8.17
CA VAL A 290 3.60 -4.53 7.81
C VAL A 290 3.42 -3.19 7.09
N LEU A 291 2.42 -3.07 6.22
CA LEU A 291 2.08 -1.82 5.53
C LEU A 291 1.81 -0.66 6.51
N SER A 292 1.38 -0.97 7.74
CA SER A 292 1.02 0.06 8.72
C SER A 292 2.20 0.88 9.18
N VAL A 293 3.36 0.24 9.23
CA VAL A 293 4.63 0.88 9.58
C VAL A 293 4.95 1.95 8.53
N TYR A 294 4.85 1.59 7.25
CA TYR A 294 5.11 2.53 6.15
C TYR A 294 4.11 3.69 6.12
N TYR A 295 2.83 3.37 6.32
CA TYR A 295 1.76 4.36 6.33
C TYR A 295 1.95 5.36 7.48
N LEU A 296 2.22 4.86 8.69
CA LEU A 296 2.42 5.70 9.87
C LEU A 296 3.66 6.59 9.75
N MET A 297 4.78 6.06 9.25
CA MET A 297 5.97 6.86 8.98
C MET A 297 5.68 8.00 8.00
N SER A 298 4.87 7.73 6.98
CA SER A 298 4.45 8.75 6.00
C SER A 298 3.56 9.81 6.65
N ILE A 299 2.61 9.43 7.51
CA ILE A 299 1.81 10.42 8.25
C ILE A 299 2.70 11.26 9.17
N TYR A 300 3.54 10.63 9.99
CA TYR A 300 4.40 11.35 10.92
C TYR A 300 5.40 12.27 10.21
N GLN A 301 5.87 11.90 9.02
CA GLN A 301 6.69 12.79 8.20
C GLN A 301 5.85 13.97 7.67
N TYR A 302 4.63 13.75 7.19
CA TYR A 302 3.74 14.85 6.78
C TYR A 302 3.46 15.81 7.95
N THR A 303 3.08 15.29 9.12
CA THR A 303 2.70 16.09 10.28
C THR A 303 3.91 16.78 10.90
N ASN A 304 5.10 16.20 10.81
CA ASN A 304 6.36 16.85 11.15
C ASN A 304 6.61 18.09 10.28
N LEU A 305 6.36 18.01 8.97
CA LEU A 305 6.50 19.15 8.06
C LEU A 305 5.43 20.22 8.28
N GLU A 306 4.20 19.81 8.56
CA GLU A 306 3.09 20.70 8.92
C GLU A 306 3.40 21.48 10.20
N GLU A 307 3.79 20.79 11.27
CA GLU A 307 4.14 21.41 12.55
C GLU A 307 5.38 22.30 12.47
N LYS A 308 6.38 21.96 11.64
CA LYS A 308 7.53 22.85 11.40
C LYS A 308 7.14 24.18 10.76
N LYS A 309 6.07 24.22 9.97
CA LYS A 309 5.61 25.46 9.31
C LYS A 309 4.57 26.21 10.13
N GLU A 310 3.65 25.51 10.78
CA GLU A 310 2.50 26.13 11.45
C GLU A 310 2.69 26.29 12.96
N GLY A 311 3.51 25.45 13.61
CA GLY A 311 3.65 25.45 15.07
C GLY A 311 2.33 25.25 15.82
N SER A 312 1.32 24.68 15.17
CA SER A 312 -0.06 24.58 15.64
C SER A 312 -0.16 23.95 17.02
N SER A 313 0.62 22.91 17.30
CA SER A 313 0.63 22.27 18.61
C SER A 313 1.11 23.20 19.74
N ILE A 314 2.04 24.11 19.45
CA ILE A 314 2.55 25.07 20.44
C ILE A 314 1.53 26.17 20.69
N ILE A 315 0.92 26.69 19.63
CA ILE A 315 -0.12 27.73 19.71
C ILE A 315 -1.33 27.20 20.51
N GLU A 316 -1.77 25.97 20.25
CA GLU A 316 -2.89 25.35 20.94
C GLU A 316 -2.60 25.11 22.43
N LYS A 317 -1.37 24.71 22.77
CA LYS A 317 -0.95 24.59 24.18
C LYS A 317 -0.88 25.93 24.90
N ILE A 318 -0.48 27.00 24.22
CA ILE A 318 -0.48 28.35 24.80
C ILE A 318 -1.93 28.79 25.08
N ASN A 319 -2.85 28.56 24.14
CA ASN A 319 -4.26 28.91 24.30
C ASN A 319 -4.98 28.09 25.39
N GLN A 320 -4.50 26.90 25.74
CA GLN A 320 -5.05 26.09 26.84
C GLN A 320 -4.54 26.52 28.23
N ILE A 321 -3.50 27.35 28.29
CA ILE A 321 -2.91 27.87 29.54
C ILE A 321 -3.46 29.28 29.87
N GLN A 322 -4.05 29.97 28.89
CA GLN A 322 -4.75 31.25 29.06
C GLN A 322 -6.23 31.03 29.42
#